data_AF-A0AAW1B2G6-F1
#
_entry.id   AF-A0AAW1B2G6-F1
#
_cell.length_a   1.000
_cell.length_b   1.000
_cell.length_c   1.000
_cell.angle_alpha   90.00
_cell.angle_beta   90.00
_cell.angle_gamma   90.00
#
_symmetry.space_group_name_H-M   'P 1'
#
loop_
_entity.id
_entity.type
_entity.pdbx_description
1 polymer ?
#
loop_
_entity_poly.entity_id
_entity_poly.type
_entity_poly.pdbx_seq_one_letter_code
_entity_poly.pdbx_strand_id
1 'polypeptide(L)'
;MMHRYKQSEAKACLKNKYIAFIGDSRIRQLFYSFVKLINPQIKEEGNKHENIPFEDKSSSLKVDFLWYPEVNGSMKQCIKSWTEGSSSKPHILVVGAATWSIKIHNGSNEALIQYRINITSIAPLLEKLAKSSDVYWILQDPVYEDMLTESRKMITNEKIDAYNEAAVSILNSSSKNSKAKVKVFSASRLIAEETIIQSSDGLHLPESSRETSAMILMNNHCNKIVKPIDGVFYTETTKETKVLNREQTDEWKGWMQLVILIYHISGASTFLPVYMHIRVLVAAYLFQTGYGHFSYFWIKGDFGIYRVCQVLFRLNFLVVVLCIVMDRSYQFYYFVPLVTFWFLIIYITLALWPQIILKKANGSFFWHSGVLLKLGFLFVCIYFLAYSEDVFEKIFSIWPLSMFFELNGSIYEWWFRWQLDRYVVFHGMLFAFIYLTFQKRQILSEGKGEPLFPTKVSNIFLFISVVFFLTYSIWASSCNNKTECNEMHPSVSVMQILAFILIRNIPGYARSVYSSFFAWFGRISLELFICQYHIWLAADTKGILVLIPGTPMLNIIYQLQH
;
A
#
# COMPACT_ATOMS: atom_id res chain seq x y z
N MET A 1 2.13 4.14 -6.34
CA MET A 1 2.91 2.97 -6.82
C MET A 1 3.41 3.30 -8.22
N MET A 2 4.44 2.62 -8.76
CA MET A 2 4.87 2.85 -10.16
C MET A 2 3.91 2.11 -11.11
N HIS A 3 3.22 2.81 -12.00
CA HIS A 3 2.32 2.18 -12.97
C HIS A 3 3.12 1.44 -14.04
N ARG A 4 2.75 0.19 -14.31
CA ARG A 4 3.31 -0.60 -15.41
C ARG A 4 2.51 -0.37 -16.68
N TYR A 5 2.95 0.62 -17.46
CA TYR A 5 2.41 0.96 -18.77
C TYR A 5 2.40 -0.23 -19.72
N LYS A 6 1.22 -0.55 -20.25
CA LYS A 6 1.08 -1.38 -21.45
C LYS A 6 1.46 -0.58 -22.68
N GLN A 7 1.84 -1.28 -23.74
CA GLN A 7 2.20 -0.68 -25.03
C GLN A 7 1.11 0.28 -25.55
N SER A 8 -0.16 -0.10 -25.44
CA SER A 8 -1.30 0.72 -25.86
C SER A 8 -1.42 2.01 -25.05
N GLU A 9 -1.15 1.98 -23.75
CA GLU A 9 -1.21 3.13 -22.85
C GLU A 9 -0.04 4.09 -23.11
N ALA A 10 1.17 3.54 -23.32
CA ALA A 10 2.35 4.31 -23.69
C ALA A 10 2.14 5.03 -25.04
N LYS A 11 1.65 4.33 -26.07
CA LYS A 11 1.32 4.92 -27.38
C LYS A 11 0.24 5.98 -27.29
N ALA A 12 -0.80 5.75 -26.50
CA ALA A 12 -1.87 6.73 -26.30
C ALA A 12 -1.36 8.00 -25.60
N CYS A 13 -0.54 7.85 -24.57
CA CYS A 13 0.09 8.97 -23.87
C CYS A 13 0.99 9.81 -24.79
N LEU A 14 1.82 9.15 -25.60
CA LEU A 14 2.87 9.78 -26.39
C LEU A 14 2.42 10.14 -27.82
N LYS A 15 1.11 10.09 -28.10
CA LYS A 15 0.56 10.39 -29.41
C LYS A 15 0.89 11.83 -29.84
N ASN A 16 1.37 11.97 -31.08
CA ASN A 16 1.80 13.24 -31.69
C ASN A 16 2.91 13.96 -30.91
N LYS A 17 3.78 13.21 -30.21
CA LYS A 17 4.89 13.79 -29.44
C LYS A 17 6.22 13.61 -30.16
N TYR A 18 7.10 14.56 -29.88
CA TYR A 18 8.53 14.50 -30.23
C TYR A 18 9.32 14.45 -28.93
N ILE A 19 10.21 13.46 -28.80
CA ILE A 19 11.04 13.20 -27.63
C ILE A 19 12.49 13.16 -28.09
N ALA A 20 13.39 13.78 -27.34
CA ALA A 20 14.82 13.77 -27.62
C ALA A 20 15.62 13.29 -26.41
N PHE A 21 16.52 12.33 -26.65
CA PHE A 21 17.54 11.86 -25.71
C PHE A 21 18.89 12.39 -26.19
N ILE A 22 19.62 13.10 -25.34
CA ILE A 22 20.96 13.64 -25.65
C ILE A 22 21.96 13.09 -24.65
N GLY A 23 23.02 12.47 -25.14
CA GLY A 23 24.11 12.06 -24.25
C GLY A 23 25.08 11.05 -24.83
N ASP A 24 25.68 10.30 -23.92
CA ASP A 24 26.62 9.21 -24.20
C ASP A 24 25.92 7.84 -24.31
N SER A 25 26.71 6.76 -24.24
CA SER A 25 26.21 5.39 -24.35
C SER A 25 25.22 4.99 -23.26
N ARG A 26 25.25 5.62 -22.09
CA ARG A 26 24.31 5.33 -20.99
C ARG A 26 22.93 5.90 -21.31
N ILE A 27 22.88 7.12 -21.84
CA ILE A 27 21.64 7.73 -22.34
C ILE A 27 21.11 6.98 -23.55
N ARG A 28 21.98 6.48 -24.43
CA ARG A 28 21.59 5.61 -25.55
C ARG A 28 20.87 4.34 -25.06
N GLN A 29 21.39 3.69 -24.03
CA GLN A 29 20.78 2.50 -23.45
C GLN A 29 19.43 2.79 -22.77
N LEU A 30 19.30 3.94 -22.12
CA LEU A 30 18.03 4.41 -21.57
C LEU A 30 17.00 4.71 -22.66
N PHE A 31 17.45 5.31 -23.78
CA PHE A 31 16.64 5.49 -24.99
C PHE A 31 16.10 4.14 -25.50
N TYR A 32 16.96 3.13 -25.66
CA TYR A 32 16.51 1.81 -26.11
C TYR A 32 15.49 1.18 -25.17
N SER A 33 15.70 1.30 -23.86
CA SER A 33 14.76 0.80 -22.85
C SER A 33 13.44 1.54 -22.90
N PHE A 34 13.45 2.85 -23.17
CA PHE A 34 12.26 3.67 -23.35
C PHE A 34 11.48 3.29 -24.61
N VAL A 35 12.14 3.14 -25.76
CA VAL A 35 11.45 2.74 -27.00
C VAL A 35 10.94 1.30 -26.96
N LYS A 36 11.58 0.40 -26.19
CA LYS A 36 11.07 -0.96 -25.93
C LYS A 36 9.71 -0.97 -25.22
N LEU A 37 9.40 0.03 -24.38
CA LEU A 37 8.06 0.19 -23.79
C LEU A 37 6.98 0.48 -24.83
N ILE A 38 7.37 1.06 -25.97
CA ILE A 38 6.49 1.42 -27.09
C ILE A 38 6.47 0.32 -28.16
N ASN A 39 7.61 -0.33 -28.40
CA ASN A 39 7.76 -1.44 -29.34
C ASN A 39 8.80 -2.45 -28.80
N PRO A 40 8.34 -3.55 -28.18
CA PRO A 40 9.24 -4.55 -27.59
C PRO A 40 10.14 -5.27 -28.59
N GLN A 41 9.85 -5.20 -29.89
CA GLN A 41 10.64 -5.88 -30.93
C GLN A 41 11.92 -5.12 -31.30
N ILE A 42 12.11 -3.90 -30.79
CA ILE A 42 13.32 -3.12 -31.05
C ILE A 42 14.52 -3.76 -30.39
N LYS A 43 15.54 -4.00 -31.20
CA LYS A 43 16.87 -4.44 -30.78
C LYS A 43 17.84 -3.28 -30.76
N GLU A 44 18.88 -3.41 -29.95
CA GLU A 44 20.00 -2.46 -29.91
C GLU A 44 20.92 -2.67 -31.14
N GLU A 45 20.43 -2.31 -32.32
CA GLU A 45 21.14 -2.43 -33.60
C GLU A 45 21.56 -1.04 -34.12
N GLY A 46 22.69 -0.95 -34.85
CA GLY A 46 23.24 0.30 -35.42
C GLY A 46 24.66 0.65 -34.94
N ASN A 47 25.25 1.74 -35.46
CA ASN A 47 26.55 2.19 -34.97
C ASN A 47 26.39 2.85 -33.60
N LYS A 48 27.29 2.52 -32.67
CA LYS A 48 27.15 2.92 -31.26
C LYS A 48 27.29 4.42 -31.00
N HIS A 49 27.88 5.18 -31.94
CA HIS A 49 28.27 6.59 -31.77
C HIS A 49 27.63 7.52 -32.81
N GLU A 50 26.38 7.26 -33.19
CA GLU A 50 25.63 8.08 -34.14
C GLU A 50 24.26 8.49 -33.60
N ASN A 51 23.60 9.43 -34.29
CA ASN A 51 22.22 9.80 -33.99
C ASN A 51 21.28 8.68 -34.44
N ILE A 52 20.33 8.29 -33.59
CA ILE A 52 19.44 7.15 -33.83
C ILE A 52 17.99 7.66 -33.79
N PRO A 53 17.28 7.69 -34.94
CA PRO A 53 15.87 8.03 -34.98
C PRO A 53 14.98 6.81 -34.69
N PHE A 54 13.88 7.02 -33.99
CA PHE A 54 12.78 6.06 -33.85
C PHE A 54 11.45 6.74 -34.15
N GLU A 55 10.65 6.14 -35.03
CA GLU A 55 9.33 6.64 -35.40
C GLU A 55 8.27 5.54 -35.28
N ASP A 56 7.19 5.83 -34.57
CA ASP A 56 5.98 5.00 -34.55
C ASP A 56 4.89 5.69 -35.37
N LYS A 57 4.69 5.22 -36.60
CA LYS A 57 3.70 5.76 -37.54
C LYS A 57 2.26 5.68 -37.02
N SER A 58 1.94 4.71 -36.16
CA SER A 58 0.58 4.51 -35.64
C SER A 58 0.14 5.60 -34.66
N SER A 59 1.09 6.20 -33.94
CA SER A 59 0.86 7.26 -32.96
C SER A 59 1.46 8.61 -33.36
N SER A 60 2.05 8.71 -34.56
CA SER A 60 2.84 9.87 -35.01
C SER A 60 3.86 10.33 -33.95
N LEU A 61 4.47 9.36 -33.27
CA LEU A 61 5.47 9.58 -32.25
C LEU A 61 6.86 9.55 -32.87
N LYS A 62 7.68 10.53 -32.53
CA LYS A 62 9.10 10.58 -32.86
C LYS A 62 9.95 10.59 -31.60
N VAL A 63 10.93 9.71 -31.52
CA VAL A 63 11.92 9.65 -30.43
C VAL A 63 13.31 9.61 -31.06
N ASP A 64 14.11 10.66 -30.86
CA ASP A 64 15.47 10.71 -31.38
C ASP A 64 16.48 10.56 -30.24
N PHE A 65 17.48 9.71 -30.43
CA PHE A 65 18.72 9.75 -29.67
C PHE A 65 19.77 10.55 -30.44
N LEU A 66 20.37 11.54 -29.78
CA LEU A 66 21.37 12.44 -30.34
C LEU A 66 22.71 12.21 -29.62
N TRP A 67 23.72 11.78 -30.37
CA TRP A 67 25.04 11.47 -29.85
C TRP A 67 25.84 12.75 -29.57
N TYR A 68 25.71 13.23 -28.34
CA TYR A 68 26.51 14.32 -27.78
C TYR A 68 27.07 13.86 -26.44
N PRO A 69 28.17 13.09 -26.46
CA PRO A 69 28.67 12.41 -25.27
C PRO A 69 29.33 13.35 -24.26
N GLU A 70 29.62 14.59 -24.65
CA GLU A 70 30.25 15.60 -23.81
C GLU A 70 29.42 16.88 -23.78
N VAL A 71 29.39 17.53 -22.62
CA VAL A 71 28.76 18.84 -22.47
C VAL A 71 29.74 19.87 -23.03
N ASN A 72 29.63 20.16 -24.32
CA ASN A 72 30.51 21.09 -25.05
C ASN A 72 29.71 22.02 -25.97
N GLY A 73 30.42 22.79 -26.80
CA GLY A 73 29.82 23.73 -27.76
C GLY A 73 28.83 23.07 -28.73
N SER A 74 29.07 21.83 -29.14
CA SER A 74 28.19 21.10 -30.05
C SER A 74 26.86 20.74 -29.40
N MET A 75 26.88 20.25 -28.15
CA MET A 75 25.65 20.01 -27.38
C MET A 75 24.88 21.32 -27.14
N LYS A 76 25.61 22.39 -26.78
CA LYS A 76 25.02 23.72 -26.59
C LYS A 76 24.31 24.19 -27.85
N GLN A 77 24.94 24.06 -29.02
CA GLN A 77 24.35 24.49 -30.29
C GLN A 77 23.10 23.67 -30.65
N CYS A 78 23.11 22.36 -30.37
CA CYS A 78 21.94 21.50 -30.52
C CYS A 78 20.77 21.98 -29.65
N ILE A 79 21.00 22.23 -28.36
CA ILE A 79 19.95 22.72 -27.46
C ILE A 79 19.48 24.13 -27.88
N LYS A 80 20.42 24.96 -28.35
CA LYS A 80 20.14 26.33 -28.80
C LYS A 80 19.18 26.37 -29.99
N SER A 81 19.30 25.45 -30.95
CA SER A 81 18.43 25.42 -32.14
C SER A 81 16.95 25.27 -31.80
N TRP A 82 16.61 24.54 -30.72
CA TRP A 82 15.23 24.42 -30.22
C TRP A 82 14.74 25.66 -29.47
N THR A 83 15.65 26.47 -28.95
CA THR A 83 15.31 27.72 -28.26
C THR A 83 15.16 28.92 -29.20
N GLU A 84 15.78 28.86 -30.38
CA GLU A 84 15.75 29.90 -31.42
C GLU A 84 14.68 29.61 -32.49
N GLY A 85 14.03 28.44 -32.45
CA GLY A 85 12.96 28.06 -33.38
C GLY A 85 13.44 27.51 -34.71
N SER A 86 14.74 27.24 -34.86
CA SER A 86 15.34 26.68 -36.08
C SER A 86 15.02 25.18 -36.28
N SER A 87 14.47 24.51 -35.27
CA SER A 87 14.08 23.11 -35.32
C SER A 87 12.86 22.85 -34.44
N SER A 88 12.07 21.83 -34.78
CA SER A 88 10.93 21.42 -33.96
C SER A 88 11.39 21.11 -32.54
N LYS A 89 10.73 21.72 -31.57
CA LYS A 89 11.07 21.60 -30.15
C LYS A 89 10.57 20.26 -29.58
N PRO A 90 11.39 19.51 -28.83
CA PRO A 90 10.94 18.28 -28.18
C PRO A 90 9.96 18.59 -27.05
N HIS A 91 8.92 17.77 -26.92
CA HIS A 91 7.97 17.81 -25.81
C HIS A 91 8.60 17.27 -24.52
N ILE A 92 9.47 16.26 -24.66
CA ILE A 92 10.26 15.67 -23.59
C ILE A 92 11.72 15.69 -24.02
N LEU A 93 12.57 16.27 -23.18
CA LEU A 93 14.01 16.31 -23.41
C LEU A 93 14.71 15.61 -22.25
N VAL A 94 15.48 14.57 -22.55
CA VAL A 94 16.29 13.81 -21.59
C VAL A 94 17.75 14.04 -21.92
N VAL A 95 18.52 14.62 -21.00
CA VAL A 95 19.92 14.98 -21.22
C VAL A 95 20.79 14.36 -20.13
N GLY A 96 21.93 13.79 -20.49
CA GLY A 96 22.95 13.38 -19.53
C GLY A 96 24.28 13.09 -20.20
N ALA A 97 25.37 13.59 -19.63
CA ALA A 97 26.71 13.37 -20.14
C ALA A 97 27.73 13.70 -19.04
N ALA A 98 28.70 12.82 -18.83
CA ALA A 98 29.93 13.12 -18.09
C ALA A 98 31.00 12.06 -18.34
N THR A 99 30.61 10.79 -18.47
CA THR A 99 31.56 9.67 -18.50
C THR A 99 32.60 9.79 -19.61
N TRP A 100 32.21 10.32 -20.77
CA TRP A 100 33.12 10.59 -21.88
C TRP A 100 34.10 11.71 -21.59
N SER A 101 33.67 12.80 -20.95
CA SER A 101 34.57 13.88 -20.53
C SER A 101 35.57 13.38 -19.48
N ILE A 102 35.15 12.54 -18.54
CA ILE A 102 36.06 11.87 -17.59
C ILE A 102 37.05 10.99 -18.35
N LYS A 103 36.57 10.16 -19.28
CA LYS A 103 37.40 9.23 -20.05
C LYS A 103 38.45 9.92 -20.91
N ILE A 104 38.03 10.85 -21.76
CA ILE A 104 38.89 11.52 -22.76
C ILE A 104 39.94 12.39 -22.08
N HIS A 105 39.59 13.01 -20.95
CA HIS A 105 40.48 13.88 -20.20
C HIS A 105 41.12 13.19 -18.98
N ASN A 106 41.13 11.85 -18.96
CA ASN A 106 41.81 11.06 -17.95
C ASN A 106 41.44 11.43 -16.49
N GLY A 107 40.18 11.80 -16.25
CA GLY A 107 39.67 12.19 -14.93
C GLY A 107 40.28 13.48 -14.35
N SER A 108 40.84 14.35 -15.20
CA SER A 108 41.52 15.57 -14.74
C SER A 108 40.58 16.57 -14.05
N ASN A 109 41.12 17.34 -13.12
CA ASN A 109 40.36 18.38 -12.42
C ASN A 109 40.07 19.57 -13.35
N GLU A 110 40.94 19.84 -14.32
CA GLU A 110 40.75 20.84 -15.35
C GLU A 110 39.51 20.52 -16.20
N ALA A 111 39.29 19.25 -16.54
CA ALA A 111 38.11 18.82 -17.29
C ALA A 111 36.82 18.99 -16.48
N LEU A 112 36.85 18.75 -15.15
CA LEU A 112 35.72 19.02 -14.26
C LEU A 112 35.41 20.52 -14.18
N ILE A 113 36.43 21.38 -14.16
CA ILE A 113 36.25 22.84 -14.20
C ILE A 113 35.62 23.26 -15.54
N GLN A 114 36.10 22.73 -16.66
CA GLN A 114 35.50 23.00 -17.98
C GLN A 114 34.06 22.49 -18.06
N TYR A 115 33.77 21.32 -17.48
CA TYR A 115 32.42 20.79 -17.38
C TYR A 115 31.49 21.74 -16.61
N ARG A 116 31.93 22.30 -15.47
CA ARG A 116 31.16 23.32 -14.72
C ARG A 116 30.86 24.54 -15.58
N ILE A 117 31.84 25.05 -16.33
CA ILE A 117 31.67 26.20 -17.23
C ILE A 117 30.64 25.87 -18.32
N ASN A 118 30.75 24.69 -18.94
CA ASN A 118 29.88 24.29 -20.03
C ASN A 118 28.43 24.06 -19.56
N ILE A 119 28.23 23.40 -18.41
CA ILE A 119 26.91 23.24 -17.76
C ILE A 119 26.29 24.60 -17.46
N THR A 120 27.07 25.52 -16.87
CA THR A 120 26.62 26.90 -16.60
C THR A 120 26.14 27.59 -17.87
N SER A 121 26.81 27.35 -18.99
CA SER A 121 26.46 27.95 -20.28
C SER A 121 25.21 27.37 -20.95
N ILE A 122 24.82 26.12 -20.65
CA ILE A 122 23.62 25.48 -21.19
C ILE A 122 22.40 25.58 -20.26
N ALA A 123 22.62 25.79 -18.96
CA ALA A 123 21.54 25.85 -17.96
C ALA A 123 20.41 26.85 -18.34
N PRO A 124 20.69 28.09 -18.80
CA PRO A 124 19.64 29.02 -19.22
C PRO A 124 18.83 28.53 -20.43
N LEU A 125 19.47 27.79 -21.34
CA LEU A 125 18.80 27.22 -22.51
C LEU A 125 17.84 26.09 -22.10
N LEU A 126 18.29 25.22 -21.19
CA LEU A 126 17.47 24.15 -20.63
C LEU A 126 16.26 24.70 -19.86
N GLU A 127 16.45 25.76 -19.07
CA GLU A 127 15.35 26.44 -18.37
C GLU A 127 14.36 27.09 -19.32
N LYS A 128 14.85 27.72 -20.40
CA LYS A 128 13.96 28.28 -21.44
C LYS A 128 13.12 27.17 -22.08
N LEU A 129 13.69 25.99 -22.32
CA LEU A 129 12.94 24.83 -22.81
C LEU A 129 11.94 24.30 -21.78
N ALA A 130 12.31 24.25 -20.50
CA ALA A 130 11.50 23.75 -19.40
C ALA A 130 10.18 24.52 -19.20
N LYS A 131 10.05 25.74 -19.75
CA LYS A 131 8.79 26.50 -19.76
C LYS A 131 7.66 25.84 -20.55
N SER A 132 7.98 24.97 -21.52
CA SER A 132 6.98 24.27 -22.35
C SER A 132 7.32 22.82 -22.68
N SER A 133 8.43 22.29 -22.17
CA SER A 133 8.81 20.88 -22.29
C SER A 133 9.10 20.29 -20.92
N ASP A 134 8.92 18.99 -20.80
CA ASP A 134 9.48 18.26 -19.67
C ASP A 134 10.98 18.03 -19.93
N VAL A 135 11.84 18.75 -19.21
CA VAL A 135 13.31 18.66 -19.34
C VAL A 135 13.88 17.91 -18.15
N TYR A 136 14.58 16.81 -18.41
CA TYR A 136 15.23 15.96 -17.42
C TYR A 136 16.75 15.97 -17.60
N TRP A 137 17.46 16.20 -16.50
CA TRP A 137 18.91 15.99 -16.41
C TRP A 137 19.18 14.69 -15.67
N ILE A 138 19.70 13.68 -16.38
CA ILE A 138 19.99 12.35 -15.85
C ILE A 138 21.33 12.39 -15.11
N LEU A 139 21.30 12.06 -13.82
CA LEU A 139 22.54 11.87 -13.06
C LEU A 139 23.29 10.66 -13.57
N GLN A 140 24.60 10.75 -13.50
CA GLN A 140 25.48 9.65 -13.88
C GLN A 140 25.43 8.61 -12.77
N ASP A 141 25.03 7.40 -13.09
CA ASP A 141 24.97 6.32 -12.11
C ASP A 141 26.40 5.83 -11.75
N PRO A 142 26.61 5.17 -10.60
CA PRO A 142 27.90 4.59 -10.26
C PRO A 142 28.41 3.58 -11.29
N VAL A 143 29.69 3.26 -11.18
CA VAL A 143 30.40 2.22 -11.94
C VAL A 143 30.95 1.16 -11.00
N TYR A 144 31.03 -0.08 -11.48
CA TYR A 144 31.74 -1.13 -10.77
C TYR A 144 33.20 -1.13 -11.22
N GLU A 145 34.02 -0.39 -10.48
CA GLU A 145 35.39 -0.02 -10.86
C GLU A 145 36.28 -1.22 -11.18
N ASP A 146 36.14 -2.31 -10.41
CA ASP A 146 36.92 -3.54 -10.60
C ASP A 146 36.66 -4.25 -11.93
N MET A 147 35.49 -4.01 -12.54
CA MET A 147 35.10 -4.60 -13.83
C MET A 147 35.38 -3.67 -15.02
N LEU A 148 35.88 -2.45 -14.78
CA LEU A 148 36.22 -1.52 -15.86
C LEU A 148 37.48 -1.98 -16.59
N THR A 149 37.46 -1.86 -17.92
CA THR A 149 38.66 -2.07 -18.73
C THR A 149 39.70 -0.99 -18.46
N GLU A 150 40.99 -1.26 -18.73
CA GLU A 150 42.08 -0.27 -18.54
C GLU A 150 41.76 1.08 -19.20
N SER A 151 41.16 1.05 -20.39
CA SER A 151 40.74 2.26 -21.13
C SER A 151 39.65 3.11 -20.44
N ARG A 152 39.07 2.62 -19.34
CA ARG A 152 37.97 3.23 -18.59
C ARG A 152 38.29 3.43 -17.11
N LYS A 153 39.45 2.99 -16.61
CA LYS A 153 39.79 3.05 -15.19
C LYS A 153 39.85 4.47 -14.60
N MET A 154 40.02 5.49 -15.44
CA MET A 154 39.93 6.89 -15.01
C MET A 154 38.51 7.29 -14.57
N ILE A 155 37.49 6.50 -14.93
CA ILE A 155 36.09 6.72 -14.53
C ILE A 155 35.89 6.08 -13.15
N THR A 156 36.15 6.83 -12.09
CA THR A 156 35.89 6.40 -10.71
C THR A 156 34.56 6.97 -10.20
N ASN A 157 33.98 6.34 -9.18
CA ASN A 157 32.77 6.83 -8.52
C ASN A 157 32.99 8.21 -7.90
N GLU A 158 34.18 8.47 -7.36
CA GLU A 158 34.56 9.80 -6.86
C GLU A 158 34.44 10.88 -7.96
N LYS A 159 34.93 10.58 -9.17
CA LYS A 159 34.82 11.50 -10.31
C LYS A 159 33.38 11.64 -10.78
N ILE A 160 32.63 10.54 -10.86
CA ILE A 160 31.20 10.58 -11.20
C ILE A 160 30.42 11.48 -10.23
N ASP A 161 30.72 11.38 -8.94
CA ASP A 161 30.05 12.15 -7.89
C ASP A 161 30.39 13.63 -7.99
N ALA A 162 31.66 13.97 -8.24
CA ALA A 162 32.08 15.34 -8.46
C ALA A 162 31.40 15.99 -9.69
N TYR A 163 31.23 15.25 -10.78
CA TYR A 163 30.51 15.73 -11.97
C TYR A 163 29.00 15.87 -11.73
N ASN A 164 28.40 14.92 -11.01
CA ASN A 164 26.99 15.01 -10.61
C ASN A 164 26.74 16.22 -9.71
N GLU A 165 27.58 16.44 -8.69
CA GLU A 165 27.49 17.59 -7.79
C GLU A 165 27.63 18.91 -8.56
N ALA A 166 28.57 18.98 -9.51
CA ALA A 166 28.71 20.11 -10.42
C ALA A 166 27.41 20.40 -11.18
N ALA A 167 26.80 19.39 -11.80
CA ALA A 167 25.56 19.56 -12.54
C ALA A 167 24.38 19.96 -11.62
N VAL A 168 24.22 19.27 -10.50
CA VAL A 168 23.12 19.50 -9.54
C VAL A 168 23.20 20.89 -8.93
N SER A 169 24.38 21.32 -8.49
CA SER A 169 24.57 22.64 -7.87
C SER A 169 24.16 23.77 -8.82
N ILE A 170 24.57 23.70 -10.09
CA ILE A 170 24.27 24.71 -11.11
C ILE A 170 22.79 24.69 -11.52
N LEU A 171 22.23 23.50 -11.80
CA LEU A 171 20.84 23.37 -12.26
C LEU A 171 19.83 23.70 -11.15
N ASN A 172 20.16 23.43 -9.88
CA ASN A 172 19.31 23.84 -8.76
C ASN A 172 19.45 25.32 -8.42
N SER A 173 20.65 25.91 -8.51
CA SER A 173 20.85 27.34 -8.22
C SER A 173 20.16 28.24 -9.23
N SER A 174 20.23 27.88 -10.51
CA SER A 174 19.60 28.61 -11.60
C SER A 174 18.06 28.64 -11.46
N SER A 175 17.48 27.59 -10.87
CA SER A 175 16.03 27.44 -10.71
C SER A 175 15.41 28.20 -9.53
N LYS A 176 16.19 28.90 -8.68
CA LYS A 176 15.64 29.56 -7.47
C LYS A 176 14.57 30.63 -7.74
N ASN A 177 14.49 31.15 -8.96
CA ASN A 177 13.56 32.23 -9.34
C ASN A 177 12.58 31.88 -10.48
N SER A 178 12.54 30.63 -10.97
CA SER A 178 11.68 30.23 -12.10
C SER A 178 10.57 29.26 -11.67
N LYS A 179 9.34 29.47 -12.17
CA LYS A 179 8.23 28.49 -12.03
C LYS A 179 8.45 27.20 -12.85
N ALA A 180 9.40 27.22 -13.79
CA ALA A 180 9.70 26.11 -14.70
C ALA A 180 11.12 25.60 -14.45
N LYS A 181 11.23 24.38 -13.90
CA LYS A 181 12.47 23.80 -13.40
C LYS A 181 12.96 22.64 -14.26
N VAL A 182 14.26 22.63 -14.56
CA VAL A 182 14.96 21.44 -15.08
C VAL A 182 14.95 20.36 -13.99
N LYS A 183 14.40 19.20 -14.29
CA LYS A 183 14.22 18.13 -13.30
C LYS A 183 15.47 17.27 -13.26
N VAL A 184 16.18 17.28 -12.14
CA VAL A 184 17.25 16.33 -11.88
C VAL A 184 16.64 14.94 -11.66
N PHE A 185 17.03 13.98 -12.48
CA PHE A 185 16.56 12.59 -12.39
C PHE A 185 17.62 11.75 -11.68
N SER A 186 17.43 11.53 -10.38
CA SER A 186 18.32 10.74 -9.53
C SER A 186 17.90 9.27 -9.39
N ALA A 187 16.72 8.89 -9.89
CA ALA A 187 16.18 7.54 -9.68
C ALA A 187 17.03 6.44 -10.33
N SER A 188 17.63 6.68 -11.50
CA SER A 188 18.54 5.73 -12.13
C SER A 188 19.76 5.44 -11.27
N ARG A 189 20.27 6.47 -10.58
CA ARG A 189 21.40 6.33 -9.66
C ARG A 189 21.07 5.44 -8.46
N LEU A 190 19.92 5.66 -7.82
CA LEU A 190 19.49 4.84 -6.68
C LEU A 190 19.32 3.36 -7.08
N ILE A 191 18.78 3.09 -8.27
CA ILE A 191 18.67 1.73 -8.80
C ILE A 191 20.06 1.14 -9.06
N ALA A 192 20.97 1.93 -9.59
CA ALA A 192 22.32 1.50 -9.91
C ALA A 192 23.15 1.20 -8.65
N GLU A 193 23.00 1.94 -7.56
CA GLU A 193 23.70 1.67 -6.29
C GLU A 193 23.47 0.22 -5.81
N GLU A 194 22.29 -0.34 -6.06
CA GLU A 194 21.93 -1.72 -5.71
C GLU A 194 22.27 -2.76 -6.80
N THR A 195 22.45 -2.35 -8.05
CA THR A 195 22.49 -3.28 -9.21
C THR A 195 23.77 -3.21 -10.03
N ILE A 196 24.64 -2.22 -9.82
CA ILE A 196 25.85 -2.00 -10.61
C ILE A 196 26.83 -3.18 -10.54
N ILE A 197 26.83 -3.93 -9.44
CA ILE A 197 27.65 -5.14 -9.28
C ILE A 197 27.32 -6.24 -10.30
N GLN A 198 26.13 -6.20 -10.89
CA GLN A 198 25.68 -7.14 -11.94
C GLN A 198 26.07 -6.67 -13.35
N SER A 199 26.77 -5.53 -13.48
CA SER A 199 27.22 -5.01 -14.77
C SER A 199 28.22 -5.93 -15.45
N SER A 200 28.04 -6.17 -16.75
CA SER A 200 28.95 -7.00 -17.54
C SER A 200 30.27 -6.30 -17.90
N ASP A 201 30.30 -4.96 -17.87
CA ASP A 201 31.47 -4.17 -18.30
C ASP A 201 31.86 -3.05 -17.32
N GLY A 202 31.29 -3.10 -16.11
CA GLY A 202 31.47 -2.13 -15.03
C GLY A 202 30.84 -0.76 -15.26
N LEU A 203 30.38 -0.43 -16.47
CA LEU A 203 29.88 0.90 -16.84
C LEU A 203 28.37 0.92 -17.10
N HIS A 204 27.86 -0.10 -17.79
CA HIS A 204 26.48 -0.13 -18.24
C HIS A 204 25.61 -0.94 -17.28
N LEU A 205 24.41 -0.43 -16.99
CA LEU A 205 23.49 -1.07 -16.07
C LEU A 205 22.86 -2.34 -16.66
N PRO A 206 22.50 -3.33 -15.79
CA PRO A 206 21.67 -4.46 -16.19
C PRO A 206 20.38 -4.02 -16.89
N GLU A 207 19.85 -4.85 -17.79
CA GLU A 207 18.64 -4.53 -18.56
C GLU A 207 17.44 -4.20 -17.66
N SER A 208 17.21 -4.98 -16.61
CA SER A 208 16.12 -4.75 -15.64
C SER A 208 16.19 -3.37 -14.97
N SER A 209 17.38 -2.90 -14.64
CA SER A 209 17.62 -1.57 -14.05
C SER A 209 17.33 -0.44 -15.04
N ARG A 210 17.71 -0.64 -16.30
CA ARG A 210 17.45 0.32 -17.39
C ARG A 210 15.97 0.39 -17.73
N GLU A 211 15.28 -0.74 -17.79
CA GLU A 211 13.83 -0.83 -17.97
C GLU A 211 13.09 -0.11 -16.84
N THR A 212 13.50 -0.32 -15.59
CA THR A 212 12.92 0.37 -14.43
C THR A 212 13.11 1.88 -14.53
N SER A 213 14.30 2.34 -14.92
CA SER A 213 14.58 3.78 -15.14
C SER A 213 13.71 4.39 -16.24
N ALA A 214 13.55 3.68 -17.36
CA ALA A 214 12.65 4.08 -18.45
C ALA A 214 11.18 4.13 -18.00
N MET A 215 10.74 3.16 -17.19
CA MET A 215 9.41 3.12 -16.60
C MET A 215 9.13 4.32 -15.68
N ILE A 216 10.12 4.74 -14.87
CA ILE A 216 9.99 5.94 -14.02
C ILE A 216 9.88 7.21 -14.89
N LEU A 217 10.70 7.33 -15.94
CA LEU A 217 10.58 8.45 -16.90
C LEU A 217 9.20 8.50 -17.54
N MET A 218 8.67 7.34 -17.97
CA MET A 218 7.33 7.22 -18.53
C MET A 218 6.27 7.68 -17.52
N ASN A 219 6.33 7.19 -16.28
CA ASN A 219 5.41 7.57 -15.20
C ASN A 219 5.42 9.09 -14.93
N ASN A 220 6.61 9.71 -14.90
CA ASN A 220 6.73 11.14 -14.62
C ASN A 220 6.03 12.03 -15.66
N HIS A 221 5.95 11.58 -16.91
CA HIS A 221 5.23 12.28 -17.98
C HIS A 221 3.77 11.81 -18.08
N CYS A 222 3.58 10.52 -18.28
CA CYS A 222 2.31 9.93 -18.66
C CYS A 222 1.31 9.82 -17.51
N ASN A 223 1.72 9.80 -16.23
CA ASN A 223 0.76 9.72 -15.12
C ASN A 223 -0.15 10.96 -15.09
N LYS A 224 0.34 12.10 -15.58
CA LYS A 224 -0.43 13.35 -15.70
C LYS A 224 -1.50 13.28 -16.79
N ILE A 225 -1.28 12.46 -17.81
CA ILE A 225 -2.12 12.35 -19.01
C ILE A 225 -3.10 11.19 -18.86
N VAL A 226 -2.56 9.99 -18.65
CA VAL A 226 -3.33 8.73 -18.57
C VAL A 226 -4.05 8.59 -17.23
N LYS A 227 -3.53 9.25 -16.17
CA LYS A 227 -4.02 9.10 -14.78
C LYS A 227 -4.24 7.62 -14.42
N PRO A 228 -3.21 6.78 -14.56
CA PRO A 228 -3.34 5.37 -14.26
C PRO A 228 -3.70 5.16 -12.80
N ILE A 229 -4.53 4.15 -12.54
CA ILE A 229 -5.24 3.95 -11.27
C ILE A 229 -4.32 3.41 -10.16
N ASP A 230 -3.01 3.27 -10.41
CA ASP A 230 -2.05 2.57 -9.54
C ASP A 230 -1.49 3.43 -8.38
N GLY A 231 -2.37 4.24 -7.78
CA GLY A 231 -2.26 4.67 -6.39
C GLY A 231 -1.57 6.01 -6.18
N VAL A 232 -2.40 7.00 -5.84
CA VAL A 232 -2.41 7.75 -4.56
C VAL A 232 -3.86 8.25 -4.44
N PHE A 233 -4.63 7.72 -3.47
CA PHE A 233 -6.04 8.07 -3.16
C PHE A 233 -7.02 8.07 -4.37
N TYR A 234 -7.33 6.91 -4.95
CA TYR A 234 -8.48 6.80 -5.86
C TYR A 234 -9.55 5.84 -5.33
N THR A 235 -10.76 6.36 -5.38
CA THR A 235 -12.03 5.72 -5.08
C THR A 235 -12.47 4.94 -6.32
N GLU A 236 -12.43 3.62 -6.27
CA GLU A 236 -12.87 2.72 -7.33
C GLU A 236 -14.34 2.36 -7.18
N THR A 237 -15.01 1.99 -8.27
CA THR A 237 -16.38 1.46 -8.21
C THR A 237 -16.35 -0.04 -7.95
N THR A 238 -17.14 -0.51 -7.00
CA THR A 238 -17.27 -1.95 -6.72
C THR A 238 -18.07 -2.66 -7.82
N LYS A 239 -17.71 -3.91 -8.09
CA LYS A 239 -18.47 -4.82 -8.96
C LYS A 239 -19.75 -5.33 -8.29
N GLU A 240 -19.76 -5.39 -6.96
CA GLU A 240 -20.88 -5.87 -6.15
C GLU A 240 -21.43 -4.75 -5.26
N THR A 241 -22.74 -4.55 -5.30
CA THR A 241 -23.46 -3.54 -4.50
C THR A 241 -24.05 -4.11 -3.21
N LYS A 242 -23.64 -5.31 -2.80
CA LYS A 242 -24.06 -5.93 -1.54
C LYS A 242 -23.53 -5.18 -0.34
N VAL A 243 -24.29 -5.16 0.75
CA VAL A 243 -23.83 -4.61 2.04
C VAL A 243 -22.60 -5.37 2.51
N LEU A 244 -21.55 -4.64 2.89
CA LEU A 244 -20.26 -5.20 3.32
C LEU A 244 -19.66 -6.16 2.27
N ASN A 245 -19.64 -5.72 1.00
CA ASN A 245 -18.95 -6.45 -0.05
C ASN A 245 -17.44 -6.61 0.26
N ARG A 246 -16.79 -7.55 -0.43
CA ARG A 246 -15.41 -7.92 -0.17
C ARG A 246 -14.46 -6.73 -0.20
N GLU A 247 -14.55 -5.89 -1.23
CA GLU A 247 -13.68 -4.73 -1.40
C GLU A 247 -13.87 -3.68 -0.30
N GLN A 248 -15.11 -3.44 0.14
CA GLN A 248 -15.39 -2.57 1.28
C GLN A 248 -14.89 -3.14 2.61
N THR A 249 -15.01 -4.45 2.82
CA THR A 249 -14.46 -5.07 4.04
C THR A 249 -12.94 -5.01 4.05
N ASP A 250 -12.28 -5.22 2.91
CA ASP A 250 -10.83 -5.09 2.82
C ASP A 250 -10.42 -3.61 2.99
N GLU A 251 -11.13 -2.65 2.38
CA GLU A 251 -10.93 -1.22 2.64
C GLU A 251 -11.04 -0.90 4.14
N TRP A 252 -12.10 -1.41 4.79
CA TRP A 252 -12.35 -1.18 6.21
C TRP A 252 -11.20 -1.71 7.07
N LYS A 253 -10.75 -2.93 6.82
CA LYS A 253 -9.58 -3.50 7.51
C LYS A 253 -8.34 -2.63 7.30
N GLY A 254 -8.06 -2.20 6.07
CA GLY A 254 -6.82 -1.49 5.80
C GLY A 254 -6.69 -0.15 6.50
N TRP A 255 -7.74 0.68 6.49
CA TRP A 255 -7.67 1.94 7.22
C TRP A 255 -7.63 1.71 8.74
N MET A 256 -8.37 0.71 9.26
CA MET A 256 -8.27 0.35 10.68
C MET A 256 -6.84 -0.07 11.04
N GLN A 257 -6.19 -0.87 10.19
CA GLN A 257 -4.83 -1.34 10.42
C GLN A 257 -3.84 -0.17 10.48
N LEU A 258 -3.95 0.79 9.58
CA LEU A 258 -3.09 1.97 9.58
C LEU A 258 -3.33 2.84 10.83
N VAL A 259 -4.57 3.01 11.26
CA VAL A 259 -4.89 3.77 12.49
C VAL A 259 -4.35 3.05 13.73
N ILE A 260 -4.48 1.74 13.82
CA ILE A 260 -3.91 0.92 14.90
C ILE A 260 -2.39 1.03 14.91
N LEU A 261 -1.75 1.04 13.75
CA LEU A 261 -0.31 1.19 13.63
C LEU A 261 0.16 2.57 14.14
N ILE A 262 -0.46 3.65 13.67
CA ILE A 262 -0.16 5.02 14.10
C ILE A 262 -0.34 5.16 15.61
N TYR A 263 -1.39 4.55 16.17
CA TYR A 263 -1.65 4.54 17.60
C TYR A 263 -0.51 3.93 18.42
N HIS A 264 0.02 2.77 18.00
CA HIS A 264 1.12 2.13 18.73
C HIS A 264 2.44 2.90 18.56
N ILE A 265 2.74 3.38 17.34
CA ILE A 265 3.96 4.16 17.08
C ILE A 265 3.96 5.48 17.87
N SER A 266 2.81 6.16 17.93
CA SER A 266 2.71 7.45 18.65
C SER A 266 2.67 7.30 20.17
N GLY A 267 2.56 6.08 20.71
CA GLY A 267 2.40 5.86 22.14
C GLY A 267 1.10 6.43 22.71
N ALA A 268 0.10 6.70 21.86
CA ALA A 268 -1.17 7.36 22.23
C ALA A 268 -2.08 6.52 23.16
N SER A 269 -1.58 5.39 23.67
CA SER A 269 -2.25 4.53 24.65
C SER A 269 -2.52 5.21 26.00
N THR A 270 -1.79 6.29 26.31
CA THR A 270 -1.98 7.12 27.50
C THR A 270 -3.22 8.00 27.41
N PHE A 271 -3.70 8.30 26.19
CA PHE A 271 -4.89 9.13 25.98
C PHE A 271 -6.13 8.24 25.85
N LEU A 272 -6.92 8.21 26.93
CA LEU A 272 -8.05 7.29 27.10
C LEU A 272 -9.11 7.36 25.98
N PRO A 273 -9.51 8.54 25.46
CA PRO A 273 -10.47 8.61 24.36
C PRO A 273 -9.97 7.93 23.09
N VAL A 274 -8.68 8.09 22.75
CA VAL A 274 -8.08 7.40 21.59
C VAL A 274 -8.01 5.90 21.84
N TYR A 275 -7.59 5.46 23.02
CA TYR A 275 -7.62 4.04 23.40
C TYR A 275 -9.02 3.43 23.20
N MET A 276 -10.09 4.10 23.64
CA MET A 276 -11.47 3.59 23.49
C MET A 276 -11.90 3.48 22.02
N HIS A 277 -11.45 4.38 21.14
CA HIS A 277 -11.74 4.27 19.70
C HIS A 277 -10.96 3.11 19.06
N ILE A 278 -9.69 2.94 19.41
CA ILE A 278 -8.87 1.81 18.94
C ILE A 278 -9.48 0.48 19.37
N ARG A 279 -10.01 0.39 20.59
CA ARG A 279 -10.75 -0.79 21.07
C ARG A 279 -11.95 -1.12 20.19
N VAL A 280 -12.71 -0.12 19.74
CA VAL A 280 -13.81 -0.35 18.77
C VAL A 280 -13.30 -0.88 17.44
N LEU A 281 -12.13 -0.43 16.97
CA LEU A 281 -11.55 -0.95 15.72
C LEU A 281 -11.19 -2.45 15.85
N VAL A 282 -10.61 -2.85 16.99
CA VAL A 282 -10.34 -4.28 17.29
C VAL A 282 -11.65 -5.06 17.36
N ALA A 283 -12.67 -4.54 18.04
CA ALA A 283 -13.99 -5.15 18.09
C ALA A 283 -14.63 -5.27 16.69
N ALA A 284 -14.43 -4.27 15.81
CA ALA A 284 -14.91 -4.29 14.43
C ALA A 284 -14.25 -5.40 13.58
N TYR A 285 -12.96 -5.71 13.80
CA TYR A 285 -12.32 -6.87 13.15
C TYR A 285 -12.98 -8.19 13.58
N LEU A 286 -13.27 -8.35 14.86
CA LEU A 286 -13.94 -9.53 15.40
C LEU A 286 -15.39 -9.61 14.91
N PHE A 287 -16.10 -8.48 14.82
CA PHE A 287 -17.41 -8.40 14.20
C PHE A 287 -17.37 -8.91 12.75
N GLN A 288 -16.40 -8.46 11.95
CA GLN A 288 -16.23 -8.91 10.57
C GLN A 288 -15.91 -10.41 10.48
N THR A 289 -15.20 -10.96 11.46
CA THR A 289 -14.94 -12.40 11.59
C THR A 289 -16.26 -13.16 11.80
N GLY A 290 -17.09 -12.71 12.75
CA GLY A 290 -18.43 -13.24 13.00
C GLY A 290 -19.32 -13.18 11.75
N TYR A 291 -19.40 -12.00 11.12
CA TYR A 291 -20.20 -11.77 9.92
C TYR A 291 -19.75 -12.64 8.74
N GLY A 292 -18.45 -12.64 8.43
CA GLY A 292 -17.90 -13.29 7.25
C GLY A 292 -17.98 -14.82 7.31
N HIS A 293 -17.59 -15.41 8.44
CA HIS A 293 -17.64 -16.86 8.60
C HIS A 293 -19.07 -17.39 8.72
N PHE A 294 -19.96 -16.69 9.45
CA PHE A 294 -21.38 -17.05 9.48
C PHE A 294 -21.99 -17.01 8.07
N SER A 295 -21.78 -15.92 7.33
CA SER A 295 -22.32 -15.77 5.97
C SER A 295 -21.82 -16.87 5.04
N TYR A 296 -20.53 -17.25 5.15
CA TYR A 296 -19.95 -18.33 4.37
C TYR A 296 -20.65 -19.67 4.66
N PHE A 297 -20.72 -20.09 5.92
CA PHE A 297 -21.33 -21.37 6.29
C PHE A 297 -22.83 -21.41 5.99
N TRP A 298 -23.53 -20.29 6.20
CA TRP A 298 -24.96 -20.17 5.92
C TRP A 298 -25.29 -20.26 4.42
N ILE A 299 -24.50 -19.62 3.56
CA ILE A 299 -24.73 -19.57 2.10
C ILE A 299 -24.17 -20.81 1.40
N LYS A 300 -22.92 -21.17 1.67
CA LYS A 300 -22.21 -22.24 0.98
C LYS A 300 -22.51 -23.61 1.58
N GLY A 301 -22.77 -23.69 2.88
CA GLY A 301 -23.02 -24.95 3.56
C GLY A 301 -21.82 -25.90 3.62
N ASP A 302 -20.61 -25.38 3.40
CA ASP A 302 -19.38 -26.18 3.46
C ASP A 302 -18.86 -26.24 4.90
N PHE A 303 -19.15 -27.35 5.58
CA PHE A 303 -18.67 -27.65 6.93
C PHE A 303 -17.49 -28.63 6.94
N GLY A 304 -16.83 -28.82 5.79
CA GLY A 304 -15.73 -29.77 5.65
C GLY A 304 -14.49 -29.38 6.45
N ILE A 305 -13.75 -30.40 6.92
CA ILE A 305 -12.51 -30.22 7.69
C ILE A 305 -11.42 -29.50 6.88
N TYR A 306 -11.42 -29.65 5.55
CA TYR A 306 -10.50 -28.96 4.66
C TYR A 306 -10.59 -27.44 4.81
N ARG A 307 -11.82 -26.90 4.86
CA ARG A 307 -12.06 -25.47 5.04
C ARG A 307 -11.55 -24.98 6.39
N VAL A 308 -11.79 -25.76 7.44
CA VAL A 308 -11.31 -25.46 8.80
C VAL A 308 -9.78 -25.39 8.81
N CYS A 309 -9.10 -26.41 8.27
CA CYS A 309 -7.64 -26.44 8.18
C CYS A 309 -7.08 -25.27 7.37
N GLN A 310 -7.71 -24.92 6.23
CA GLN A 310 -7.30 -23.80 5.40
C GLN A 310 -7.36 -22.46 6.16
N VAL A 311 -8.45 -22.21 6.91
CA VAL A 311 -8.60 -20.98 7.68
C VAL A 311 -7.62 -20.96 8.86
N LEU A 312 -7.49 -22.06 9.60
CA LEU A 312 -6.56 -22.17 10.70
C LEU A 312 -5.12 -21.94 10.25
N PHE A 313 -4.71 -22.54 9.13
CA PHE A 313 -3.38 -22.33 8.55
C PHE A 313 -3.18 -20.86 8.20
N ARG A 314 -4.12 -20.25 7.47
CA ARG A 314 -4.01 -18.83 7.06
C ARG A 314 -3.89 -17.88 8.25
N LEU A 315 -4.64 -18.11 9.33
CA LEU A 315 -4.61 -17.24 10.51
C LEU A 315 -3.31 -17.42 11.32
N ASN A 316 -2.82 -18.65 11.43
CA ASN A 316 -1.80 -18.99 12.43
C ASN A 316 -0.40 -19.17 11.88
N PHE A 317 -0.23 -19.43 10.58
CA PHE A 317 1.05 -19.81 10.00
C PHE A 317 2.18 -18.83 10.35
N LEU A 318 1.95 -17.53 10.11
CA LEU A 318 2.96 -16.50 10.39
C LEU A 318 3.29 -16.40 11.89
N VAL A 319 2.26 -16.42 12.76
CA VAL A 319 2.45 -16.32 14.22
C VAL A 319 3.20 -17.52 14.76
N VAL A 320 2.83 -18.73 14.35
CA VAL A 320 3.51 -19.96 14.81
C VAL A 320 4.98 -19.94 14.41
N VAL A 321 5.30 -19.54 13.18
CA VAL A 321 6.69 -19.40 12.73
C VAL A 321 7.44 -18.37 13.59
N LEU A 322 6.85 -17.21 13.86
CA LEU A 322 7.47 -16.19 14.70
C LEU A 322 7.65 -16.64 16.15
N CYS A 323 6.68 -17.35 16.73
CA CYS A 323 6.79 -17.93 18.07
C CYS A 323 7.97 -18.90 18.17
N ILE A 324 8.16 -19.76 17.15
CA ILE A 324 9.28 -20.72 17.11
C ILE A 324 10.62 -20.00 16.95
N VAL A 325 10.71 -19.04 16.03
CA VAL A 325 11.96 -18.33 15.73
C VAL A 325 12.39 -17.43 16.89
N MET A 326 11.44 -16.83 17.61
CA MET A 326 11.72 -15.85 18.67
C MET A 326 11.60 -16.41 20.09
N ASP A 327 11.29 -17.70 20.24
CA ASP A 327 11.04 -18.34 21.53
C ASP A 327 10.03 -17.57 22.40
N ARG A 328 8.88 -17.23 21.80
CA ARG A 328 7.79 -16.52 22.48
C ARG A 328 6.51 -17.35 22.49
N SER A 329 5.80 -17.32 23.61
CA SER A 329 4.48 -17.97 23.76
C SER A 329 3.47 -17.45 22.73
N TYR A 330 2.58 -18.32 22.25
CA TYR A 330 1.55 -17.98 21.25
C TYR A 330 0.65 -16.81 21.68
N GLN A 331 0.32 -16.73 22.97
CA GLN A 331 -0.48 -15.65 23.55
C GLN A 331 0.16 -14.26 23.48
N PHE A 332 1.47 -14.16 23.22
CA PHE A 332 2.15 -12.88 22.98
C PHE A 332 1.49 -12.10 21.83
N TYR A 333 1.03 -12.81 20.80
CA TYR A 333 0.31 -12.23 19.66
C TYR A 333 -1.22 -12.34 19.85
N TYR A 334 -1.73 -11.95 21.02
CA TYR A 334 -3.08 -12.21 21.55
C TYR A 334 -4.25 -12.13 20.54
N PHE A 335 -4.16 -11.25 19.53
CA PHE A 335 -5.21 -11.06 18.54
C PHE A 335 -5.44 -12.31 17.66
N VAL A 336 -4.38 -13.04 17.31
CA VAL A 336 -4.47 -14.25 16.47
C VAL A 336 -5.10 -15.45 17.22
N PRO A 337 -4.68 -15.77 18.46
CA PRO A 337 -5.41 -16.71 19.33
C PRO A 337 -6.89 -16.34 19.46
N LEU A 338 -7.19 -15.05 19.64
CA LEU A 338 -8.56 -14.57 19.82
C LEU A 338 -9.43 -14.79 18.57
N VAL A 339 -8.96 -14.41 17.38
CA VAL A 339 -9.68 -14.62 16.11
C VAL A 339 -9.83 -16.12 15.82
N THR A 340 -8.80 -16.91 16.10
CA THR A 340 -8.82 -18.38 15.92
C THR A 340 -9.85 -19.04 16.83
N PHE A 341 -9.88 -18.67 18.12
CA PHE A 341 -10.87 -19.13 19.08
C PHE A 341 -12.29 -18.84 18.58
N TRP A 342 -12.57 -17.59 18.20
CA TRP A 342 -13.90 -17.21 17.72
C TRP A 342 -14.30 -17.90 16.41
N PHE A 343 -13.37 -18.12 15.49
CA PHE A 343 -13.62 -18.91 14.29
C PHE A 343 -14.08 -20.34 14.64
N LEU A 344 -13.41 -21.00 15.59
CA LEU A 344 -13.79 -22.34 16.05
C LEU A 344 -15.17 -22.35 16.70
N ILE A 345 -15.49 -21.36 17.55
CA ILE A 345 -16.82 -21.22 18.16
C ILE A 345 -17.92 -21.04 17.11
N ILE A 346 -17.69 -20.20 16.09
CA ILE A 346 -18.63 -20.03 14.97
C ILE A 346 -18.84 -21.36 14.23
N TYR A 347 -17.75 -22.05 13.91
CA TYR A 347 -17.79 -23.34 13.22
C TYR A 347 -18.59 -24.38 14.02
N ILE A 348 -18.25 -24.57 15.30
CA ILE A 348 -18.93 -25.54 16.18
C ILE A 348 -20.42 -25.21 16.28
N THR A 349 -20.78 -23.95 16.55
CA THR A 349 -22.18 -23.52 16.69
C THR A 349 -23.03 -23.88 15.46
N LEU A 350 -22.48 -23.70 14.26
CA LEU A 350 -23.20 -23.93 13.01
C LEU A 350 -23.13 -25.40 12.55
N ALA A 351 -22.00 -26.07 12.78
CA ALA A 351 -21.77 -27.46 12.40
C ALA A 351 -22.48 -28.48 13.29
N LEU A 352 -22.72 -28.15 14.57
CA LEU A 352 -23.49 -28.98 15.50
C LEU A 352 -24.86 -29.30 14.91
N TRP A 353 -25.33 -30.53 15.07
CA TRP A 353 -26.60 -30.95 14.50
C TRP A 353 -27.78 -30.19 15.15
N PRO A 354 -28.79 -29.75 14.37
CA PRO A 354 -28.92 -29.85 12.92
C PRO A 354 -28.11 -28.79 12.16
N GLN A 355 -27.49 -29.17 11.05
CA GLN A 355 -26.86 -28.21 10.12
C GLN A 355 -27.96 -27.47 9.35
N ILE A 356 -28.04 -26.16 9.57
CA ILE A 356 -29.05 -25.28 8.98
C ILE A 356 -28.36 -24.38 7.96
N ILE A 357 -28.71 -24.55 6.70
CA ILE A 357 -28.17 -23.82 5.54
C ILE A 357 -29.32 -23.01 4.93
N LEU A 358 -29.01 -21.89 4.26
CA LEU A 358 -29.97 -21.02 3.58
C LEU A 358 -30.98 -21.80 2.70
N LYS A 359 -30.52 -22.81 1.96
CA LYS A 359 -31.40 -23.65 1.10
C LYS A 359 -32.47 -24.40 1.90
N LYS A 360 -32.09 -24.91 3.07
CA LYS A 360 -32.96 -25.70 3.97
C LYS A 360 -33.88 -24.80 4.80
N ALA A 361 -33.39 -23.61 5.16
CA ALA A 361 -34.19 -22.62 5.87
C ALA A 361 -35.26 -21.93 4.99
N ASN A 362 -35.16 -22.09 3.67
CA ASN A 362 -36.06 -21.43 2.73
C ASN A 362 -37.52 -21.93 2.90
N GLY A 363 -38.43 -21.00 3.20
CA GLY A 363 -39.88 -21.27 3.30
C GLY A 363 -40.37 -21.81 4.65
N SER A 364 -39.49 -22.06 5.63
CA SER A 364 -39.90 -22.56 6.94
C SER A 364 -39.42 -21.68 8.08
N PHE A 365 -40.38 -21.15 8.85
CA PHE A 365 -40.14 -20.42 10.09
C PHE A 365 -39.43 -21.28 11.15
N PHE A 366 -39.63 -22.60 11.10
CA PHE A 366 -38.99 -23.55 12.01
C PHE A 366 -37.47 -23.51 11.93
N TRP A 367 -36.90 -23.52 10.73
CA TRP A 367 -35.44 -23.48 10.55
C TRP A 367 -34.82 -22.13 10.92
N HIS A 368 -35.54 -21.03 10.70
CA HIS A 368 -35.11 -19.70 11.19
C HIS A 368 -35.09 -19.66 12.72
N SER A 369 -36.12 -20.21 13.37
CA SER A 369 -36.19 -20.34 14.82
C SER A 369 -35.09 -21.24 15.38
N GLY A 370 -34.74 -22.32 14.67
CA GLY A 370 -33.62 -23.20 15.04
C GLY A 370 -32.26 -22.48 15.07
N VAL A 371 -32.02 -21.55 14.15
CA VAL A 371 -30.79 -20.72 14.17
C VAL A 371 -30.81 -19.74 15.33
N LEU A 372 -31.96 -19.09 15.58
CA LEU A 372 -32.12 -18.19 16.72
C LEU A 372 -31.92 -18.91 18.05
N LEU A 373 -32.38 -20.16 18.17
CA LEU A 373 -32.11 -21.00 19.35
C LEU A 373 -30.62 -21.29 19.52
N LYS A 374 -29.91 -21.64 18.44
CA LYS A 374 -28.45 -21.85 18.49
C LYS A 374 -27.69 -20.58 18.90
N LEU A 375 -28.08 -19.43 18.34
CA LEU A 375 -27.50 -18.13 18.70
C LEU A 375 -27.83 -17.78 20.16
N GLY A 376 -29.06 -18.03 20.62
CA GLY A 376 -29.46 -17.84 22.01
C GLY A 376 -28.66 -18.70 22.97
N PHE A 377 -28.45 -19.98 22.64
CA PHE A 377 -27.59 -20.89 23.41
C PHE A 377 -26.14 -20.39 23.47
N LEU A 378 -25.58 -19.94 22.33
CA LEU A 378 -24.24 -19.35 22.29
C LEU A 378 -24.15 -18.11 23.18
N PHE A 379 -25.16 -17.23 23.17
CA PHE A 379 -25.19 -16.05 24.03
C PHE A 379 -25.21 -16.42 25.52
N VAL A 380 -26.00 -17.42 25.91
CA VAL A 380 -26.02 -17.92 27.30
C VAL A 380 -24.65 -18.50 27.69
N CYS A 381 -23.98 -19.23 26.80
CA CYS A 381 -22.63 -19.76 27.05
C CYS A 381 -21.61 -18.63 27.25
N ILE A 382 -21.64 -17.60 26.41
CA ILE A 382 -20.77 -16.42 26.53
C ILE A 382 -21.03 -15.71 27.86
N TYR A 383 -22.30 -15.49 28.21
CA TYR A 383 -22.68 -14.85 29.46
C TYR A 383 -22.21 -15.63 30.69
N PHE A 384 -22.37 -16.96 30.67
CA PHE A 384 -21.90 -17.85 31.72
C PHE A 384 -20.37 -17.79 31.90
N LEU A 385 -19.62 -17.86 30.80
CA LEU A 385 -18.15 -17.72 30.82
C LEU A 385 -17.70 -16.34 31.28
N ALA A 386 -18.47 -15.29 30.96
CA ALA A 386 -18.17 -13.91 31.33
C ALA A 386 -18.47 -13.59 32.80
N TYR A 387 -19.35 -14.36 33.45
CA TYR A 387 -19.83 -14.14 34.81
C TYR A 387 -18.79 -14.50 35.88
N SER A 388 -18.00 -15.55 35.65
CA SER A 388 -17.02 -16.03 36.63
C SER A 388 -15.62 -16.17 36.02
N GLU A 389 -14.70 -15.36 36.54
CA GLU A 389 -13.25 -15.44 36.25
C GLU A 389 -12.71 -16.83 36.62
N ASP A 390 -13.03 -17.34 37.82
CA ASP A 390 -12.59 -18.66 38.29
C ASP A 390 -12.99 -19.81 37.35
N VAL A 391 -14.23 -19.79 36.84
CA VAL A 391 -14.71 -20.82 35.91
C VAL A 391 -13.96 -20.73 34.58
N PHE A 392 -13.74 -19.50 34.08
CA PHE A 392 -12.99 -19.28 32.86
C PHE A 392 -11.55 -19.77 32.99
N GLU A 393 -10.84 -19.35 34.03
CA GLU A 393 -9.45 -19.76 34.25
C GLU A 393 -9.33 -21.28 34.43
N LYS A 394 -10.24 -21.92 35.17
CA LYS A 394 -10.25 -23.39 35.30
C LYS A 394 -10.44 -24.10 33.97
N ILE A 395 -11.31 -23.62 33.09
CA ILE A 395 -11.53 -24.24 31.78
C ILE A 395 -10.29 -24.11 30.90
N PHE A 396 -9.70 -22.92 30.82
CA PHE A 396 -8.56 -22.66 29.95
C PHE A 396 -7.22 -23.16 30.53
N SER A 397 -7.15 -23.50 31.82
CA SER A 397 -5.99 -24.15 32.46
C SER A 397 -5.86 -25.64 32.14
N ILE A 398 -6.88 -26.25 31.53
CA ILE A 398 -6.88 -27.68 31.22
C ILE A 398 -6.03 -27.95 29.97
N TRP A 399 -5.17 -28.96 30.03
CA TRP A 399 -4.43 -29.43 28.86
C TRP A 399 -5.40 -30.03 27.81
N PRO A 400 -5.33 -29.66 26.52
CA PRO A 400 -4.24 -28.93 25.85
C PRO A 400 -4.45 -27.41 25.71
N LEU A 401 -5.54 -26.83 26.23
CA LEU A 401 -5.87 -25.41 26.06
C LEU A 401 -4.83 -24.50 26.72
N SER A 402 -4.31 -24.88 27.88
CA SER A 402 -3.29 -24.10 28.60
C SER A 402 -2.06 -23.80 27.74
N MET A 403 -1.61 -24.76 26.93
CA MET A 403 -0.45 -24.60 26.03
C MET A 403 -0.62 -23.44 25.04
N PHE A 404 -1.84 -23.11 24.63
CA PHE A 404 -2.12 -22.06 23.66
C PHE A 404 -2.39 -20.70 24.32
N PHE A 405 -3.03 -20.67 25.49
CA PHE A 405 -3.57 -19.43 26.07
C PHE A 405 -2.80 -18.93 27.30
N GLU A 406 -1.85 -19.70 27.82
CA GLU A 406 -1.02 -19.31 28.94
C GLU A 406 0.11 -18.34 28.52
N LEU A 407 0.32 -17.31 29.33
CA LEU A 407 1.42 -16.35 29.19
C LEU A 407 2.15 -16.24 30.52
N ASN A 408 3.43 -16.62 30.56
CA ASN A 408 4.27 -16.58 31.77
C ASN A 408 3.65 -17.27 33.01
N GLY A 409 2.95 -18.40 32.84
CA GLY A 409 2.30 -19.09 33.97
C GLY A 409 0.90 -18.58 34.32
N SER A 410 0.34 -17.61 33.59
CA SER A 410 -0.97 -17.02 33.90
C SER A 410 -1.91 -16.98 32.68
N ILE A 411 -3.20 -17.20 32.94
CA ILE A 411 -4.29 -17.13 31.96
C ILE A 411 -5.04 -15.79 32.04
N TYR A 412 -4.73 -14.97 33.04
CA TYR A 412 -5.39 -13.70 33.29
C TYR A 412 -5.38 -12.79 32.06
N GLU A 413 -4.26 -12.72 31.32
CA GLU A 413 -4.18 -11.91 30.09
C GLU A 413 -5.14 -12.41 29.02
N TRP A 414 -5.31 -13.73 28.86
CA TRP A 414 -6.30 -14.30 27.95
C TRP A 414 -7.72 -13.96 28.38
N TRP A 415 -8.05 -14.14 29.66
CA TRP A 415 -9.34 -13.75 30.23
C TRP A 415 -9.64 -12.27 29.98
N PHE A 416 -8.71 -11.39 30.34
CA PHE A 416 -8.85 -9.95 30.17
C PHE A 416 -9.10 -9.57 28.71
N ARG A 417 -8.34 -10.10 27.76
CA ARG A 417 -8.50 -9.80 26.33
C ARG A 417 -9.81 -10.34 25.76
N TRP A 418 -10.20 -11.55 26.15
CA TRP A 418 -11.46 -12.15 25.73
C TRP A 418 -12.67 -11.38 26.29
N GLN A 419 -12.60 -10.98 27.56
CA GLN A 419 -13.65 -10.28 28.30
C GLN A 419 -13.99 -8.91 27.69
N LEU A 420 -13.01 -8.22 27.10
CA LEU A 420 -13.24 -6.93 26.44
C LEU A 420 -14.11 -7.02 25.18
N ASP A 421 -14.04 -8.12 24.43
CA ASP A 421 -14.71 -8.28 23.13
C ASP A 421 -15.80 -9.37 23.13
N ARG A 422 -16.21 -9.85 24.31
CA ARG A 422 -16.98 -11.09 24.50
C ARG A 422 -18.28 -11.20 23.68
N TYR A 423 -18.96 -10.09 23.40
CA TYR A 423 -20.24 -10.10 22.68
C TYR A 423 -20.12 -9.77 21.18
N VAL A 424 -19.00 -9.22 20.71
CA VAL A 424 -18.97 -8.58 19.39
C VAL A 424 -19.11 -9.58 18.24
N VAL A 425 -18.53 -10.78 18.40
CA VAL A 425 -18.62 -11.85 17.39
C VAL A 425 -20.04 -12.37 17.27
N PHE A 426 -20.74 -12.55 18.42
CA PHE A 426 -22.15 -12.91 18.44
C PHE A 426 -23.00 -11.88 17.67
N HIS A 427 -22.77 -10.57 17.90
CA HIS A 427 -23.46 -9.52 17.16
C HIS A 427 -23.14 -9.55 15.66
N GLY A 428 -21.91 -9.89 15.27
CA GLY A 428 -21.55 -10.11 13.87
C GLY A 428 -22.32 -11.25 13.21
N MET A 429 -22.48 -12.38 13.92
CA MET A 429 -23.29 -13.52 13.46
C MET A 429 -24.78 -13.15 13.37
N LEU A 430 -25.31 -12.46 14.37
CA LEU A 430 -26.71 -12.01 14.41
C LEU A 430 -27.00 -11.02 13.28
N PHE A 431 -26.10 -10.05 13.05
CA PHE A 431 -26.21 -9.11 11.95
C PHE A 431 -26.19 -9.83 10.60
N ALA A 432 -25.30 -10.79 10.40
CA ALA A 432 -25.27 -11.60 9.17
C ALA A 432 -26.61 -12.34 8.96
N PHE A 433 -27.16 -12.96 10.00
CA PHE A 433 -28.44 -13.66 9.92
C PHE A 433 -29.59 -12.71 9.53
N ILE A 434 -29.71 -11.55 10.19
CA ILE A 434 -30.74 -10.54 9.90
C ILE A 434 -30.58 -10.01 8.46
N TYR A 435 -29.37 -9.62 8.08
CA TYR A 435 -29.06 -9.10 6.75
C TYR A 435 -29.43 -10.11 5.65
N LEU A 436 -28.97 -11.36 5.76
CA LEU A 436 -29.24 -12.39 4.75
C LEU A 436 -30.73 -12.76 4.68
N THR A 437 -31.44 -12.70 5.81
CA THR A 437 -32.90 -12.87 5.84
C THR A 437 -33.61 -11.72 5.12
N PHE A 438 -33.19 -10.47 5.34
CA PHE A 438 -33.77 -9.29 4.70
C PHE A 438 -33.46 -9.24 3.20
N GLN A 439 -32.23 -9.58 2.81
CA GLN A 439 -31.81 -9.72 1.42
C GLN A 439 -32.67 -10.76 0.70
N LYS A 440 -32.90 -11.93 1.33
CA LYS A 440 -33.73 -12.98 0.73
C LYS A 440 -35.20 -12.58 0.57
N ARG A 441 -35.74 -11.82 1.53
CA ARG A 441 -37.11 -11.25 1.47
C ARG A 441 -37.26 -10.07 0.51
N GLN A 442 -36.19 -9.68 -0.20
CA GLN A 442 -36.17 -8.53 -1.13
C GLN A 442 -36.63 -7.21 -0.47
N ILE A 443 -36.37 -7.06 0.83
CA ILE A 443 -36.66 -5.83 1.58
C ILE A 443 -35.58 -4.76 1.28
N LEU A 444 -34.41 -5.19 0.83
CA LEU A 444 -33.23 -4.34 0.59
C LEU A 444 -33.08 -4.04 -0.91
N SER A 445 -32.95 -2.76 -1.25
CA SER A 445 -32.64 -2.30 -2.61
C SER A 445 -31.12 -2.22 -2.79
N GLU A 446 -30.53 -3.25 -3.40
CA GLU A 446 -29.08 -3.33 -3.67
C GLU A 446 -28.73 -2.85 -5.10
N GLY A 447 -29.52 -1.95 -5.69
CA GLY A 447 -29.21 -1.33 -6.99
C GLY A 447 -27.96 -0.44 -6.96
N LYS A 448 -27.31 -0.23 -8.12
CA LYS A 448 -26.20 0.72 -8.25
C LYS A 448 -26.72 2.15 -8.05
N GLY A 449 -26.20 2.85 -7.06
CA GLY A 449 -26.60 4.23 -6.74
C GLY A 449 -27.91 4.38 -5.95
N GLU A 450 -28.70 3.31 -5.79
CA GLU A 450 -29.95 3.35 -5.04
C GLU A 450 -29.73 3.20 -3.53
N PRO A 451 -30.48 3.94 -2.69
CA PRO A 451 -30.42 3.77 -1.24
C PRO A 451 -30.90 2.39 -0.83
N LEU A 452 -30.35 1.85 0.26
CA LEU A 452 -30.65 0.49 0.73
C LEU A 452 -32.13 0.27 1.11
N PHE A 453 -32.77 1.32 1.60
CA PHE A 453 -34.19 1.36 1.98
C PHE A 453 -34.90 2.52 1.27
N PRO A 454 -36.25 2.58 1.27
CA PRO A 454 -36.98 3.76 0.82
C PRO A 454 -36.46 5.04 1.46
N THR A 455 -36.39 6.13 0.70
CA THR A 455 -35.68 7.37 1.08
C THR A 455 -36.05 7.90 2.48
N LYS A 456 -37.34 7.85 2.85
CA LYS A 456 -37.81 8.25 4.20
C LYS A 456 -37.16 7.43 5.31
N VAL A 457 -37.12 6.11 5.14
CA VAL A 457 -36.54 5.16 6.10
C VAL A 457 -35.02 5.28 6.13
N SER A 458 -34.40 5.41 4.95
CA SER A 458 -32.95 5.64 4.82
C SER A 458 -32.48 6.89 5.56
N ASN A 459 -33.19 8.00 5.45
CA ASN A 459 -32.84 9.25 6.13
C ASN A 459 -32.97 9.13 7.66
N ILE A 460 -34.01 8.45 8.16
CA ILE A 460 -34.20 8.21 9.60
C ILE A 460 -33.05 7.35 10.14
N PHE A 461 -32.73 6.23 9.48
CA PHE A 461 -31.64 5.37 9.93
C PHE A 461 -30.28 6.04 9.83
N LEU A 462 -30.02 6.85 8.80
CA LEU A 462 -28.79 7.64 8.69
C LEU A 462 -28.68 8.66 9.83
N PHE A 463 -29.75 9.39 10.14
CA PHE A 463 -29.77 10.34 11.26
C PHE A 463 -29.48 9.63 12.58
N ILE A 464 -30.20 8.54 12.87
CA ILE A 464 -29.98 7.73 14.07
C ILE A 464 -28.54 7.20 14.14
N SER A 465 -27.98 6.75 13.01
CA SER A 465 -26.61 6.24 12.95
C SER A 465 -25.58 7.33 13.25
N VAL A 466 -25.75 8.54 12.71
CA VAL A 466 -24.85 9.67 13.00
C VAL A 466 -24.95 10.08 14.48
N VAL A 467 -26.16 10.12 15.04
CA VAL A 467 -26.37 10.42 16.47
C VAL A 467 -25.68 9.39 17.36
N PHE A 468 -25.83 8.09 17.08
CA PHE A 468 -25.11 7.05 17.82
C PHE A 468 -23.60 7.17 17.67
N PHE A 469 -23.12 7.44 16.45
CA PHE A 469 -21.69 7.59 16.16
C PHE A 469 -21.05 8.72 16.98
N LEU A 470 -21.75 9.86 17.08
CA LEU A 470 -21.32 11.01 17.87
C LEU A 470 -21.45 10.76 19.37
N THR A 471 -22.55 10.15 19.82
CA THR A 471 -22.79 9.86 21.24
C THR A 471 -21.72 8.95 21.82
N TYR A 472 -21.29 7.93 21.07
CA TYR A 472 -20.15 7.10 21.46
C TYR A 472 -18.86 7.90 21.62
N SER A 473 -18.58 8.79 20.66
CA SER A 473 -17.37 9.61 20.65
C SER A 473 -17.34 10.59 21.84
N ILE A 474 -18.49 11.15 22.18
CA ILE A 474 -18.68 12.00 23.37
C ILE A 474 -18.47 11.17 24.64
N TRP A 475 -19.13 10.01 24.77
CA TRP A 475 -18.95 9.12 25.91
C TRP A 475 -17.49 8.68 26.10
N ALA A 476 -16.82 8.29 25.02
CA ALA A 476 -15.40 7.93 25.04
C ALA A 476 -14.50 9.10 25.47
N SER A 477 -14.90 10.34 25.17
CA SER A 477 -14.18 11.55 25.58
C SER A 477 -14.46 11.95 27.03
N SER A 478 -15.64 11.64 27.55
CA SER A 478 -16.04 11.88 28.95
C SER A 478 -15.61 10.75 29.91
N CYS A 479 -14.99 9.70 29.38
CA CYS A 479 -14.47 8.58 30.14
C CYS A 479 -13.26 9.01 31.00
N ASN A 480 -13.38 8.89 32.33
CA ASN A 480 -12.32 9.28 33.26
C ASN A 480 -11.51 8.09 33.80
N ASN A 481 -12.10 6.89 33.85
CA ASN A 481 -11.45 5.70 34.41
C ASN A 481 -11.41 4.55 33.39
N LYS A 482 -10.20 4.02 33.15
CA LYS A 482 -9.97 2.94 32.18
C LYS A 482 -10.74 1.66 32.54
N THR A 483 -10.88 1.34 33.83
CA THR A 483 -11.56 0.12 34.29
C THR A 483 -13.05 0.18 33.98
N GLU A 484 -13.72 1.27 34.39
CA GLU A 484 -15.16 1.48 34.16
C GLU A 484 -15.50 1.48 32.65
N CYS A 485 -14.66 2.12 31.84
CA CYS A 485 -14.90 2.17 30.40
C CYS A 485 -14.64 0.82 29.71
N ASN A 486 -13.68 0.03 30.20
CA ASN A 486 -13.47 -1.34 29.74
C ASN A 486 -14.65 -2.26 30.11
N GLU A 487 -15.31 -2.04 31.25
CA GLU A 487 -16.51 -2.79 31.64
C GLU A 487 -17.71 -2.49 30.74
N MET A 488 -17.90 -1.22 30.37
CA MET A 488 -18.99 -0.79 29.50
C MET A 488 -18.74 -1.09 28.00
N HIS A 489 -17.48 -1.13 27.58
CA HIS A 489 -17.09 -1.30 26.17
C HIS A 489 -17.75 -2.49 25.45
N PRO A 490 -17.79 -3.74 25.98
CA PRO A 490 -18.38 -4.88 25.31
C PRO A 490 -19.85 -4.68 24.89
N SER A 491 -20.61 -3.90 25.65
CA SER A 491 -22.03 -3.64 25.41
C SER A 491 -22.25 -2.46 24.47
N VAL A 492 -21.39 -1.45 24.53
CA VAL A 492 -21.55 -0.20 23.77
C VAL A 492 -20.87 -0.27 22.40
N SER A 493 -19.78 -1.05 22.24
CA SER A 493 -18.98 -1.10 21.00
C SER A 493 -19.80 -1.47 19.77
N VAL A 494 -20.78 -2.36 19.92
CA VAL A 494 -21.65 -2.82 18.82
C VAL A 494 -22.46 -1.68 18.22
N MET A 495 -22.91 -0.71 19.03
CA MET A 495 -23.69 0.42 18.54
C MET A 495 -22.88 1.25 17.56
N GLN A 496 -21.59 1.47 17.87
CA GLN A 496 -20.67 2.20 17.00
C GLN A 496 -20.39 1.46 15.69
N ILE A 497 -20.20 0.14 15.77
CA ILE A 497 -19.96 -0.72 14.61
C ILE A 497 -21.19 -0.72 13.68
N LEU A 498 -22.39 -0.89 14.23
CA LEU A 498 -23.63 -0.88 13.44
C LEU A 498 -23.89 0.50 12.83
N ALA A 499 -23.66 1.58 13.58
CA ALA A 499 -23.76 2.95 13.05
C ALA A 499 -22.82 3.17 11.86
N PHE A 500 -21.56 2.73 11.96
CA PHE A 500 -20.60 2.81 10.86
C PHE A 500 -21.08 2.02 9.63
N ILE A 501 -21.57 0.80 9.82
CA ILE A 501 -22.08 -0.03 8.72
C ILE A 501 -23.25 0.67 8.01
N LEU A 502 -24.20 1.23 8.75
CA LEU A 502 -25.36 1.93 8.19
C LEU A 502 -24.95 3.20 7.43
N ILE A 503 -24.06 4.03 8.00
CA ILE A 503 -23.52 5.23 7.34
C ILE A 503 -22.82 4.85 6.03
N ARG A 504 -22.04 3.76 6.03
CA ARG A 504 -21.26 3.32 4.87
C ARG A 504 -22.11 2.67 3.77
N ASN A 505 -23.23 2.02 4.12
CA ASN A 505 -23.98 1.14 3.21
C ASN A 505 -25.39 1.61 2.84
N ILE A 506 -26.03 2.50 3.62
CA ILE A 506 -27.35 3.04 3.25
C ILE A 506 -27.27 3.88 1.97
N PRO A 507 -26.34 4.85 1.83
CA PRO A 507 -26.23 5.63 0.60
C PRO A 507 -25.69 4.75 -0.53
N GLY A 508 -26.46 4.63 -1.62
CA GLY A 508 -26.08 3.78 -2.76
C GLY A 508 -24.76 4.18 -3.41
N TYR A 509 -24.45 5.48 -3.45
CA TYR A 509 -23.15 5.99 -3.92
C TYR A 509 -22.00 5.47 -3.04
N ALA A 510 -22.10 5.63 -1.72
CA ALA A 510 -21.07 5.15 -0.79
C ALA A 510 -20.89 3.63 -0.93
N ARG A 511 -21.99 2.86 -0.96
CA ARG A 511 -21.94 1.41 -1.15
C ARG A 511 -21.27 0.98 -2.46
N SER A 512 -21.36 1.81 -3.48
CA SER A 512 -20.85 1.53 -4.84
C SER A 512 -19.39 1.94 -5.04
N VAL A 513 -18.72 2.47 -4.03
CA VAL A 513 -17.33 2.90 -4.13
C VAL A 513 -16.45 2.41 -2.98
N TYR A 514 -15.15 2.24 -3.20
CA TYR A 514 -14.16 1.87 -2.18
C TYR A 514 -12.76 2.43 -2.51
N SER A 515 -11.92 2.66 -1.50
CA SER A 515 -10.51 3.02 -1.71
C SER A 515 -9.65 1.77 -1.96
N SER A 516 -9.05 1.68 -3.15
CA SER A 516 -8.15 0.56 -3.49
C SER A 516 -6.84 0.57 -2.68
N PHE A 517 -6.38 1.75 -2.27
CA PHE A 517 -5.25 1.92 -1.37
C PHE A 517 -5.50 1.25 -0.01
N PHE A 518 -6.59 1.61 0.66
CA PHE A 518 -6.94 0.97 1.93
C PHE A 518 -7.30 -0.51 1.73
N ALA A 519 -7.97 -0.89 0.64
CA ALA A 519 -8.24 -2.30 0.38
C ALA A 519 -6.97 -3.15 0.22
N TRP A 520 -5.90 -2.59 -0.36
CA TRP A 520 -4.61 -3.26 -0.42
C TRP A 520 -4.05 -3.54 0.98
N PHE A 521 -4.02 -2.54 1.87
CA PHE A 521 -3.64 -2.74 3.27
C PHE A 521 -4.53 -3.76 3.99
N GLY A 522 -5.83 -3.79 3.67
CA GLY A 522 -6.76 -4.76 4.23
C GLY A 522 -6.46 -6.20 3.88
N ARG A 523 -6.00 -6.45 2.65
CA ARG A 523 -5.65 -7.80 2.18
C ARG A 523 -4.49 -8.42 2.96
N ILE A 524 -3.59 -7.59 3.48
CA ILE A 524 -2.42 -7.97 4.28
C ILE A 524 -2.54 -7.51 5.76
N SER A 525 -3.77 -7.20 6.22
CA SER A 525 -3.98 -6.55 7.52
C SER A 525 -3.49 -7.38 8.71
N LEU A 526 -3.66 -8.70 8.67
CA LEU A 526 -3.24 -9.60 9.74
C LEU A 526 -1.71 -9.66 9.82
N GLU A 527 -1.06 -9.81 8.68
CA GLU A 527 0.39 -9.83 8.54
C GLU A 527 0.99 -8.52 9.04
N LEU A 528 0.42 -7.37 8.64
CA LEU A 528 0.82 -6.05 9.13
C LEU A 528 0.61 -5.88 10.64
N PHE A 529 -0.48 -6.43 11.18
CA PHE A 529 -0.73 -6.40 12.63
C PHE A 529 0.31 -7.18 13.42
N ILE A 530 0.86 -8.25 12.85
CA ILE A 530 1.89 -9.05 13.50
C ILE A 530 3.27 -8.40 13.31
N CYS A 531 3.57 -7.93 12.10
CA CYS A 531 4.85 -7.28 11.79
C CYS A 531 5.09 -6.00 12.61
N GLN A 532 4.03 -5.30 13.05
CA GLN A 532 4.21 -4.10 13.87
C GLN A 532 5.00 -4.34 15.15
N TYR A 533 4.93 -5.54 15.73
CA TYR A 533 5.65 -5.91 16.96
C TYR A 533 7.17 -5.99 16.75
N HIS A 534 7.63 -6.15 15.50
CA HIS A 534 9.03 -6.47 15.18
C HIS A 534 9.72 -5.45 14.26
N ILE A 535 8.97 -4.88 13.32
CA ILE A 535 9.53 -3.93 12.34
C ILE A 535 9.50 -2.51 12.88
N TRP A 536 8.43 -2.13 13.57
CA TRP A 536 8.15 -0.74 13.93
C TRP A 536 8.26 -0.45 15.42
N LEU A 537 7.97 -1.45 16.25
CA LEU A 537 8.05 -1.34 17.70
C LEU A 537 9.22 -2.16 18.21
N ALA A 538 9.98 -1.59 19.13
CA ALA A 538 11.04 -2.28 19.88
C ALA A 538 10.56 -2.57 21.31
N ALA A 539 11.27 -3.44 22.03
CA ALA A 539 11.02 -3.76 23.44
C ALA A 539 9.55 -4.15 23.74
N ASP A 540 9.01 -5.12 23.01
CA ASP A 540 7.66 -5.67 23.25
C ASP A 540 6.56 -4.58 23.27
N THR A 541 6.55 -3.69 22.27
CA THR A 541 5.65 -2.53 22.13
C THR A 541 5.88 -1.36 23.09
N LYS A 542 6.93 -1.41 23.92
CA LYS A 542 7.26 -0.35 24.88
C LYS A 542 8.29 0.67 24.38
N GLY A 543 8.88 0.45 23.19
CA GLY A 543 9.82 1.37 22.57
C GLY A 543 9.55 1.56 21.08
N ILE A 544 10.01 2.68 20.52
CA ILE A 544 10.03 2.93 19.08
C ILE A 544 11.43 2.57 18.59
N LEU A 545 11.55 1.80 17.52
CA LEU A 545 12.84 1.55 16.89
C LEU A 545 13.32 2.84 16.21
N VAL A 546 14.27 3.54 16.84
CA VAL A 546 14.87 4.78 16.32
C VAL A 546 16.13 4.42 15.55
N LEU A 547 16.08 4.48 14.21
CA LEU A 547 17.23 4.21 13.34
C LEU A 547 18.11 5.47 13.16
N ILE A 548 17.48 6.65 13.13
CA ILE A 548 18.11 7.96 13.03
C ILE A 548 17.66 8.83 14.21
N PRO A 549 18.58 9.26 15.11
CA PRO A 549 18.25 10.11 16.24
C PRO A 549 17.70 11.48 15.80
N GLY A 550 16.63 11.95 16.45
CA GLY A 550 16.10 13.31 16.27
C GLY A 550 15.14 13.54 15.09
N THR A 551 14.86 12.52 14.27
CA THR A 551 14.00 12.66 13.07
C THR A 551 12.92 11.55 12.98
N PRO A 552 11.83 11.64 13.78
CA PRO A 552 10.83 10.58 13.88
C PRO A 552 10.12 10.26 12.55
N MET A 553 9.91 11.25 11.68
CA MET A 553 9.26 11.03 10.36
C MET A 553 10.14 10.26 9.36
N LEU A 554 11.47 10.43 9.42
CA LEU A 554 12.40 9.72 8.54
C LEU A 554 12.52 8.24 8.92
N ASN A 555 12.50 7.93 10.22
CA ASN A 555 12.47 6.55 10.70
C ASN A 555 11.22 5.81 10.22
N ILE A 556 10.05 6.47 10.25
CA ILE A 556 8.79 5.89 9.77
C ILE A 556 8.83 5.64 8.26
N ILE A 557 9.33 6.59 7.47
CA ILE A 557 9.41 6.42 6.00
C ILE A 557 10.40 5.32 5.61
N TYR A 558 11.57 5.28 6.27
CA TYR A 558 12.61 4.29 6.02
C TYR A 558 12.11 2.87 6.37
N GLN A 559 11.37 2.71 7.48
CA GLN A 559 10.78 1.43 7.88
C GLN A 559 9.53 1.01 7.08
N LEU A 560 8.98 1.88 6.22
CA LEU A 560 7.87 1.54 5.31
C LEU A 560 8.37 1.10 3.92
N GLN A 561 9.65 1.32 3.61
CA GLN A 561 10.27 0.95 2.33
C GLN A 561 10.92 -0.45 2.33
N HIS A 562 11.11 -1.03 3.52
CA HIS A 562 11.55 -2.41 3.73
C HIS A 562 10.41 -3.21 4.36
#